data_AF-A0A3C1H4K6-F1
#
_entry.id   AF-A0A3C1H4K6-F1
#
_cell.length_a   1.000
_cell.length_b   1.000
_cell.length_c   1.000
_cell.angle_alpha   90.00
_cell.angle_beta   90.00
_cell.angle_gamma   90.00
#
_symmetry.space_group_name_H-M   'P 1'
#
loop_
_entity.id
_entity.type
_entity.pdbx_description
1 polymer ?
#
loop_
_entity_poly.entity_id
_entity_poly.type
_entity_poly.pdbx_seq_one_letter_code
_entity_poly.pdbx_strand_id
1 'polypeptide(L)' 'MTVLILLLLLIGGTLLVTQMLTRRFGFRKLTYTLQFSAEEATEGDTVTLIETITSRKPLPLPWVKAELTT' A
#
# COMPACT_ATOMS: atom_id res chain seq x y z
N MET A 1 -17.81 -29.66 18.89
CA MET A 1 -17.92 -29.71 17.42
C MET A 1 -18.55 -28.45 16.83
N THR A 2 -19.76 -28.04 17.26
CA THR A 2 -20.47 -26.86 16.74
C THR A 2 -19.76 -25.51 16.99
N VAL A 3 -19.23 -25.30 18.20
CA VAL A 3 -18.50 -24.06 18.56
C VAL A 3 -17.24 -23.88 17.71
N LEU A 4 -16.53 -24.98 17.41
CA LEU A 4 -15.34 -24.95 16.56
C LEU A 4 -15.68 -24.56 15.12
N ILE A 5 -16.80 -25.08 14.59
CA ILE A 5 -17.30 -24.74 13.25
C ILE A 5 -17.68 -23.26 13.16
N LEU A 6 -18.35 -22.73 14.19
CA LEU A 6 -18.68 -21.31 14.29
C LEU A 6 -17.43 -20.42 14.32
N LEU A 7 -16.42 -20.80 15.10
CA LEU A 7 -15.14 -20.09 15.17
C LEU A 7 -14.42 -20.07 13.81
N LEU A 8 -14.36 -21.22 13.13
CA LEU A 8 -13.78 -21.32 11.79
C LEU A 8 -14.52 -20.47 10.76
N LEU A 9 -15.85 -20.45 10.80
CA LEU A 9 -16.65 -19.60 9.92
C LEU A 9 -16.44 -18.10 10.20
N LEU A 10 -16.31 -17.72 11.46
CA LEU A 10 -16.04 -16.33 11.85
C LEU A 10 -14.66 -15.87 11.36
N ILE A 11 -13.64 -16.70 11.56
CA ILE A 11 -12.27 -16.42 11.09
C ILE A 11 -12.23 -16.40 9.56
N GLY A 12 -12.80 -17.40 8.90
CA GLY A 12 -12.85 -17.44 7.43
C GLY A 12 -13.63 -16.26 6.84
N GLY A 13 -14.76 -15.91 7.43
CA GLY A 13 -15.58 -14.76 7.02
C GLY A 13 -14.84 -13.44 7.15
N THR A 14 -14.17 -13.19 8.29
CA THR A 14 -13.39 -11.97 8.50
C THR A 14 -12.19 -11.87 7.56
N LEU A 15 -11.50 -12.98 7.27
CA LEU A 15 -10.42 -13.02 6.28
C LEU A 15 -10.93 -12.69 4.86
N LEU A 16 -12.06 -13.27 4.45
CA LEU A 16 -12.64 -13.00 3.13
C LEU A 16 -13.07 -11.54 3.00
N VAL A 17 -13.72 -10.99 4.03
CA VAL A 17 -14.15 -9.58 4.04
C VAL A 17 -12.95 -8.66 3.97
N THR A 18 -11.91 -8.88 4.79
CA THR A 18 -10.70 -8.04 4.77
C THR A 18 -9.96 -8.14 3.43
N GLN A 19 -9.87 -9.32 2.83
CA GLN A 19 -9.28 -9.51 1.51
C GLN A 19 -10.08 -8.78 0.42
N MET A 20 -11.41 -8.87 0.43
CA MET A 20 -12.26 -8.24 -0.58
C MET A 20 -12.22 -6.71 -0.46
N LEU A 21 -12.25 -6.20 0.77
CA LEU A 21 -12.16 -4.77 1.06
C LEU A 21 -10.78 -4.22 0.65
N THR A 22 -9.71 -4.96 0.96
CA THR A 22 -8.34 -4.59 0.57
C THR A 22 -8.15 -4.66 -0.94
N ARG A 23 -8.74 -5.61 -1.66
CA ARG A 23 -8.65 -5.62 -3.14
C ARG A 23 -9.40 -4.45 -3.78
N ARG A 24 -10.62 -4.17 -3.30
CA ARG A 24 -11.50 -3.16 -3.92
C ARG A 24 -11.12 -1.73 -3.56
N PHE A 25 -10.61 -1.51 -2.35
CA PHE A 25 -10.25 -0.20 -1.83
C PHE A 25 -8.73 -0.05 -1.56
N GLY A 26 -7.94 -1.09 -1.82
CA GLY A 26 -6.48 -1.13 -1.68
C GLY A 26 -5.76 -0.05 -2.47
N PHE A 27 -6.16 0.12 -3.71
CA PHE A 27 -5.51 1.04 -4.64
C PHE A 27 -6.31 2.34 -4.88
N ARG A 28 -7.45 2.49 -4.22
CA ARG A 28 -8.24 3.73 -4.31
C ARG A 28 -7.56 4.84 -3.50
N LYS A 29 -7.45 6.03 -4.11
CA LYS A 29 -6.90 7.24 -3.48
C LYS A 29 -5.45 7.08 -2.98
N LEU A 30 -4.64 6.30 -3.69
CA LEU A 30 -3.19 6.34 -3.53
C LEU A 30 -2.65 7.47 -4.41
N THR A 31 -1.86 8.37 -3.81
CA THR A 31 -1.10 9.36 -4.55
C THR A 31 0.35 8.91 -4.55
N TYR A 32 0.89 8.70 -5.73
CA TYR A 32 2.30 8.41 -5.96
C TYR A 32 2.98 9.68 -6.46
N THR A 33 4.04 10.11 -5.80
CA THR A 33 4.83 11.28 -6.21
C THR A 33 6.30 10.92 -6.20
N LEU A 34 6.97 11.22 -7.30
CA LEU A 34 8.40 10.99 -7.51
C LEU A 34 9.07 12.36 -7.68
N GLN A 35 10.01 12.69 -6.81
CA GLN A 35 10.70 13.98 -6.84
C GLN A 35 12.19 13.79 -6.55
N PHE A 36 13.02 14.61 -7.18
CA PHE A 36 14.43 14.71 -6.81
C PHE A 36 14.58 15.55 -5.54
N SER A 37 15.58 15.24 -4.73
CA SER A 37 15.87 15.98 -3.50
C SER A 37 16.28 17.44 -3.76
N ALA A 38 16.72 17.75 -4.98
CA ALA A 38 17.11 19.09 -5.42
C ALA A 38 16.59 19.33 -6.85
N GLU A 39 16.15 20.57 -7.13
CA GLU A 39 15.74 20.98 -8.49
C GLU A 39 16.93 21.12 -9.43
N GLU A 40 18.10 21.52 -8.91
CA GLU A 40 19.35 21.64 -9.64
C GLU A 40 20.48 21.03 -8.80
N ALA A 41 21.40 20.33 -9.46
CA ALA A 41 22.55 19.71 -8.81
C ALA A 41 23.79 19.84 -9.71
N THR A 42 24.94 20.09 -9.11
CA THR A 42 26.21 20.26 -9.83
C THR A 42 27.02 18.97 -9.78
N GLU A 43 27.99 18.83 -10.68
CA GLU A 43 28.93 17.70 -10.67
C GLU A 43 29.64 17.60 -9.30
N GLY A 44 29.41 16.49 -8.59
CA GLY A 44 29.87 16.27 -7.22
C GLY A 44 28.76 16.24 -6.17
N ASP A 45 27.56 16.73 -6.48
CA ASP A 45 26.41 16.65 -5.58
C ASP A 45 25.73 15.28 -5.63
N THR A 46 25.32 14.80 -4.45
CA THR A 46 24.50 13.60 -4.33
C THR A 46 23.03 13.98 -4.36
N VAL A 47 22.35 13.69 -5.47
CA VAL A 47 20.89 13.84 -5.57
C VAL A 47 20.22 12.52 -5.21
N THR A 48 19.18 12.61 -4.37
CA THR A 48 18.40 11.44 -3.98
C THR A 48 17.05 11.48 -4.67
N LEU A 49 16.57 10.33 -5.13
CA LEU A 49 15.22 10.19 -5.66
C LEU A 49 14.27 9.84 -4.51
N ILE A 50 13.30 10.72 -4.25
CA ILE A 50 12.35 10.58 -3.15
C ILE A 50 11.01 10.11 -3.72
N GLU A 51 10.63 8.89 -3.34
CA GLU A 51 9.33 8.30 -3.64
C GLU A 51 8.39 8.48 -2.45
N THR A 52 7.33 9.27 -2.64
CA THR A 52 6.32 9.50 -1.61
C THR A 52 5.02 8.81 -1.99
N ILE A 53 4.60 7.83 -1.18
CA ILE A 53 3.33 7.12 -1.32
C ILE A 53 2.38 7.62 -0.22
N THR A 54 1.38 8.41 -0.61
CA THR A 54 0.38 8.92 0.34
C THR A 54 -0.92 8.13 0.24
N SER A 55 -1.44 7.69 1.38
CA SER A 55 -2.77 7.09 1.50
C SER A 55 -3.73 8.03 2.21
N ARG A 56 -4.84 8.39 1.56
CA ARG A 56 -5.91 9.20 2.17
C ARG A 56 -7.09 8.35 2.64
N LYS A 57 -6.83 7.10 3.04
CA LYS A 57 -7.85 6.15 3.49
C LYS A 57 -7.44 5.55 4.84
N PRO A 58 -8.41 5.16 5.69
CA PRO A 58 -8.14 4.52 6.98
C PRO A 58 -7.78 3.03 6.85
N LEU A 59 -7.84 2.48 5.63
CA LEU A 59 -7.49 1.09 5.36
C LEU A 59 -5.98 0.93 5.34
N PRO A 60 -5.44 -0.19 5.87
CA PRO A 60 -4.02 -0.49 5.75
C PRO A 60 -3.59 -0.45 4.29
N LEU A 61 -2.38 0.09 4.07
CA LEU A 61 -1.79 0.04 2.75
C LEU A 61 -1.51 -1.43 2.40
N PRO A 62 -1.96 -1.94 1.24
CA PRO A 62 -1.37 -3.16 0.73
C PRO A 62 0.13 -2.93 0.49
N TRP A 63 0.92 -4.01 0.48
CA TRP A 63 2.33 -3.92 0.08
C TRP A 63 2.40 -3.37 -1.35
N VAL A 64 2.87 -2.12 -1.50
CA VAL A 64 3.10 -1.49 -2.79
C VAL A 64 4.60 -1.54 -3.03
N LYS A 65 5.02 -2.33 -4.01
CA LYS A 65 6.40 -2.30 -4.49
C LYS A 65 6.52 -1.15 -5.47
N ALA A 66 7.36 -0.17 -5.17
CA ALA A 66 7.77 0.81 -6.16
C ALA A 66 8.73 0.10 -7.12
N GLU A 67 8.23 -0.28 -8.29
CA GLU A 67 9.07 -0.72 -9.39
C GLU A 67 9.25 0.48 -10.31
N LEU A 68 10.45 1.06 -10.32
CA LEU A 68 10.88 1.97 -11.36
C LEU A 68 10.95 1.16 -12.66
N THR A 69 9.90 1.23 -13.48
CA THR A 69 9.95 0.66 -14.83
C THR A 69 10.47 1.71 -15.80
N THR A 70 11.46 1.30 -16.61
CA THR A 70 12.11 2.10 -17.65
C THR A 70 11.17 2.43 -18.80
#